data_AF-A0A6V8SEJ7-F1
#
_entry.id   AF-A0A6V8SEJ7-F1
#
_cell.length_a   1.000
_cell.length_b   1.000
_cell.length_c   1.000
_cell.angle_alpha   90.00
_cell.angle_beta   90.00
_cell.angle_gamma   90.00
#
_symmetry.space_group_name_H-M   'P 1'
#
loop_
_entity.id
_entity.type
_entity.pdbx_description
1 polymer ?
#
loop_
_entity_poly.entity_id
_entity_poly.type
_entity_poly.pdbx_seq_one_letter_code
_entity_poly.pdbx_strand_id
1 'polypeptide(L)' 'MDENELIESLSDFLETNGEVKIIGEDKNITIQSADDNPAYAYVSNTHKRFENSTEAIEWAVEQFDGAENIEEWE' A
#
# COMPACT_ATOMS: atom_id res chain seq x y z
N MET A 1 -4.49 4.59 15.52
CA MET A 1 -3.37 3.79 15.02
C MET A 1 -2.32 4.77 14.59
N ASP A 2 -1.06 4.55 14.97
CA ASP A 2 0.03 5.39 14.48
C ASP A 2 0.23 5.17 12.98
N GLU A 3 0.71 6.19 12.25
CA GLU A 3 0.97 6.06 10.81
C GLU A 3 2.02 4.97 10.51
N ASN A 4 3.05 4.86 11.35
CA ASN A 4 4.08 3.84 11.17
C ASN A 4 3.51 2.44 11.42
N GLU A 5 2.67 2.28 12.45
CA GLU A 5 1.99 0.99 12.73
C GLU A 5 1.10 0.57 11.55
N LEU A 6 0.40 1.51 10.91
CA LEU A 6 -0.40 1.23 9.71
C LEU A 6 0.50 0.80 8.54
N ILE A 7 1.57 1.54 8.28
CA ILE A 7 2.49 1.26 7.17
C ILE A 7 3.11 -0.12 7.32
N GLU A 8 3.57 -0.47 8.53
CA GLU A 8 4.11 -1.80 8.84
C GLU A 8 3.04 -2.88 8.62
N SER A 9 1.83 -2.70 9.16
CA SER A 9 0.75 -3.67 9.02
C SER A 9 0.33 -3.91 7.57
N LEU A 10 0.23 -2.86 6.75
CA LEU A 10 -0.13 -2.96 5.34
C LEU A 10 0.99 -3.60 4.52
N SER A 11 2.25 -3.32 4.88
CA SER A 11 3.42 -3.92 4.22
C SER A 11 3.46 -5.42 4.47
N ASP A 12 3.32 -5.84 5.73
CA ASP A 12 3.26 -7.25 6.12
C ASP A 12 2.11 -7.98 5.42
N PHE A 13 0.95 -7.32 5.32
CA PHE A 13 -0.21 -7.87 4.63
C PHE A 13 0.02 -8.03 3.13
N LEU A 14 0.58 -7.02 2.47
CA LEU A 14 0.94 -7.05 1.05
C LEU A 14 1.95 -8.17 0.76
N GLU A 15 2.96 -8.35 1.62
CA GLU A 15 3.96 -9.42 1.48
C GLU A 15 3.38 -10.81 1.69
N THR A 16 2.38 -10.95 2.57
CA THR A 16 1.75 -12.23 2.89
C THR A 16 0.68 -12.64 1.88
N ASN A 17 -0.17 -11.69 1.46
CA ASN A 17 -1.35 -11.95 0.63
C ASN A 17 -1.11 -11.63 -0.85
N GLY A 18 -0.04 -10.89 -1.15
CA GLY A 18 0.38 -10.53 -2.49
C GLY A 18 -0.37 -9.33 -3.08
N GLU A 19 -1.41 -8.83 -2.40
CA GLU A 19 -2.16 -7.64 -2.78
C GLU A 19 -2.66 -6.94 -1.51
N VAL A 20 -2.74 -5.62 -1.57
CA VAL A 20 -3.48 -4.80 -0.62
C VAL A 20 -4.24 -3.71 -1.36
N LYS A 21 -5.44 -3.41 -0.88
CA LYS A 21 -6.26 -2.33 -1.40
C LYS A 21 -6.56 -1.34 -0.29
N ILE A 22 -6.23 -0.07 -0.51
CA ILE A 22 -6.44 1.04 0.42
C ILE A 22 -7.57 1.91 -0.11
N ILE A 23 -8.57 2.13 0.74
CA ILE A 23 -9.83 2.82 0.42
C ILE A 23 -9.94 4.06 1.29
N GLY A 24 -10.23 5.21 0.67
CA GLY A 24 -10.64 6.43 1.36
C GLY A 24 -11.73 7.16 0.58
N GLU A 25 -12.16 8.34 1.07
CA GLU A 25 -13.37 9.01 0.58
C GLU A 25 -13.38 9.25 -0.95
N ASP A 26 -12.26 9.71 -1.52
CA ASP A 26 -12.18 10.16 -2.92
C ASP A 26 -11.35 9.26 -3.83
N LYS A 27 -10.61 8.30 -3.27
CA LYS A 27 -9.66 7.48 -4.06
C LYS A 27 -9.51 6.08 -3.49
N ASN A 28 -9.14 5.18 -4.41
CA ASN A 28 -8.83 3.80 -4.12
C ASN A 28 -7.46 3.49 -4.72
N ILE A 29 -6.59 2.83 -3.96
CA ILE A 29 -5.26 2.44 -4.40
C ILE A 29 -5.12 0.94 -4.20
N THR A 30 -4.81 0.21 -5.28
CA THR A 30 -4.49 -1.21 -5.22
C THR A 30 -3.00 -1.40 -5.47
N ILE A 31 -2.36 -2.14 -4.59
CA ILE A 31 -0.93 -2.40 -4.57
C ILE A 31 -0.76 -3.91 -4.61
N GLN A 32 0.06 -4.40 -5.53
CA GLN A 32 0.31 -5.82 -5.73
C GLN A 32 1.80 -6.08 -5.56
N SER A 33 2.15 -7.16 -4.86
CA SER A 33 3.49 -7.72 -4.91
C SER A 33 3.73 -8.27 -6.32
N ALA A 34 4.93 -8.06 -6.87
CA ALA A 34 5.27 -8.62 -8.16
C ALA A 34 5.77 -10.06 -8.00
N ASP A 35 5.08 -10.99 -8.68
CA ASP A 35 5.44 -12.41 -8.82
C ASP A 35 6.96 -12.66 -8.93
N ASP A 36 7.44 -13.59 -8.10
CA ASP A 36 8.80 -14.14 -7.99
C ASP A 36 9.93 -13.20 -7.52
N ASN A 37 9.65 -11.91 -7.28
CA ASN A 37 10.63 -11.05 -6.61
C ASN A 37 9.95 -10.15 -5.56
N PRO A 38 10.03 -10.50 -4.26
CA PRO A 38 9.42 -9.74 -3.17
C PRO A 38 9.97 -8.32 -3.02
N ALA A 39 11.05 -7.97 -3.74
CA ALA A 39 11.58 -6.62 -3.81
C ALA A 39 10.83 -5.71 -4.80
N TYR A 40 9.67 -6.09 -5.33
CA TYR A 40 8.91 -5.19 -6.20
C TYR A 40 7.44 -5.13 -5.82
N ALA A 41 6.95 -3.91 -5.61
CA ALA A 41 5.53 -3.61 -5.45
C ALA A 41 5.05 -2.76 -6.63
N TYR A 42 3.84 -3.04 -7.10
CA TYR A 42 3.21 -2.40 -8.25
C TYR A 42 1.86 -1.81 -7.86
N VAL A 43 1.69 -0.51 -8.12
CA VAL A 43 0.41 0.17 -7.92
C VAL A 43 -0.34 0.20 -9.24
N SER A 44 -1.44 -0.55 -9.32
CA SER A 44 -2.16 -0.76 -10.57
C SER A 44 -2.82 0.51 -11.11
N ASN A 45 -3.35 1.37 -10.23
CA ASN A 45 -4.06 2.58 -10.63
C ASN A 45 -3.14 3.65 -11.24
N THR A 46 -1.88 3.73 -10.79
CA THR A 46 -0.92 4.75 -11.24
C THR A 46 0.20 4.18 -12.11
N HIS A 47 0.21 2.85 -12.32
CA HIS A 47 1.28 2.13 -13.01
C HIS A 47 2.67 2.37 -12.40
N LYS A 48 2.71 2.71 -11.11
CA LYS A 48 3.96 3.02 -10.39
C LYS A 48 4.58 1.75 -9.83
N ARG A 49 5.90 1.67 -9.88
CA ARG A 49 6.70 0.54 -9.38
C ARG A 49 7.58 1.02 -8.23
N PHE A 50 7.77 0.17 -7.25
CA PHE A 50 8.55 0.40 -6.04
C PHE A 50 9.52 -0.74 -5.80
N GLU A 51 10.63 -0.47 -5.12
CA GLU A 51 11.71 -1.44 -4.84
C GLU A 51 11.45 -2.25 -3.56
N ASN A 52 10.35 -2.00 -2.86
CA ASN A 52 9.85 -2.81 -1.76
C ASN A 52 8.38 -2.45 -1.44
N SER A 53 7.74 -3.29 -0.62
CA SER A 53 6.37 -3.10 -0.16
C SER A 53 6.21 -1.82 0.65
N THR A 54 7.11 -1.55 1.59
CA THR A 54 7.05 -0.38 2.49
C THR A 54 6.99 0.93 1.72
N GLU A 55 7.87 1.16 0.75
CA GLU A 55 7.85 2.36 -0.08
C GLU A 55 6.55 2.53 -0.87
N ALA A 56 5.95 1.42 -1.32
CA ALA A 56 4.67 1.47 -2.01
C ALA A 56 3.53 1.86 -1.07
N ILE A 57 3.54 1.34 0.15
CA ILE A 57 2.57 1.69 1.19
C ILE A 57 2.75 3.14 1.64
N GLU A 58 3.97 3.57 1.95
CA GLU A 58 4.29 4.95 2.32
C GLU A 58 3.76 5.93 1.27
N TRP A 59 4.09 5.68 0.00
CA TRP A 59 3.59 6.51 -1.09
C TRP A 59 2.06 6.52 -1.17
N ALA A 60 1.41 5.38 -0.93
CA ALA A 60 -0.05 5.29 -0.96
C ALA A 60 -0.67 6.07 0.20
N VAL A 61 -0.15 5.96 1.42
CA VAL A 61 -0.57 6.74 2.59
C VAL A 61 -0.39 8.24 2.34
N GLU A 62 0.73 8.66 1.73
CA GLU A 62 0.92 10.05 1.30
C GLU A 62 -0.14 10.51 0.30
N GLN A 63 -0.65 9.62 -0.57
CA GLN A 63 -1.74 10.00 -1.47
C GLN A 63 -3.02 10.31 -0.70
N PHE A 64 -3.19 9.79 0.52
CA PHE A 64 -4.34 10.10 1.38
C PHE A 64 -4.06 11.28 2.33
N ASP A 65 -2.97 12.04 2.17
CA ASP A 65 -2.58 13.10 3.13
C ASP A 65 -2.43 12.57 4.57
N GLY A 66 -1.99 11.31 4.70
CA GLY A 66 -1.73 10.64 5.98
C GLY A 66 -2.71 9.50 6.30
N ALA A 67 -2.36 8.73 7.34
CA ALA A 67 -3.11 7.53 7.74
C ALA A 67 -4.55 7.80 8.22
N GLU A 68 -4.84 9.02 8.68
CA GLU A 68 -6.14 9.38 9.25
C GLU A 68 -7.28 9.48 8.21
N ASN A 69 -6.94 9.61 6.93
CA ASN A 69 -7.92 9.70 5.83
C ASN A 69 -8.13 8.35 5.11
N ILE A 70 -7.58 7.27 5.64
CA ILE A 70 -7.82 5.90 5.16
C ILE A 70 -9.02 5.34 5.93
N GLU A 71 -10.07 4.96 5.21
CA GLU A 71 -11.29 4.42 5.80
C GLU A 71 -11.18 2.91 6.02
N GLU A 72 -10.63 2.19 5.05
CA GLU A 72 -10.57 0.73 5.05
C GLU A 72 -9.37 0.22 4.24
N TRP A 73 -8.92 -0.99 4.56
CA TRP A 73 -8.02 -1.76 3.72
C TRP A 73 -8.41 -3.24 3.64
N GLU A 74 -8.18 -3.85 2.49
CA GLU A 74 -8.46 -5.27 2.18
C GLU A 74 -7.23 -5.99 1.63
#